data_AF-A0A4Q3H1Z1-F1
#
_entry.id   AF-A0A4Q3H1Z1-F1
#
_cell.length_a   1.000
_cell.length_b   1.000
_cell.length_c   1.000
_cell.angle_alpha   90.00
_cell.angle_beta   90.00
_cell.angle_gamma   90.00
#
_symmetry.space_group_name_H-M   'P 1'
#
loop_
_entity.id
_entity.type
_entity.pdbx_description
1 polymer ?
#
loop_
_entity_poly.entity_id
_entity_poly.type
_entity_poly.pdbx_seq_one_letter_code
_entity_poly.pdbx_strand_id
1 'polypeptide(L)' 'MNSESRGKEFWILAIFFALFVVFLYGPLSAILILSFQGPNGGLTFPLNGVSAHWFGNLFEKQAVGDFGGSFRRSLMLGIM' A
#
# COMPACT_ATOMS: atom_id res chain seq x y z
N MET A 1 -0.69 22.17 31.77
CA MET A 1 -0.18 21.36 30.66
C MET A 1 0.89 22.20 29.98
N ASN A 2 2.13 22.13 30.46
CA ASN A 2 3.23 22.96 29.94
C ASN A 2 3.60 22.44 28.55
N SER A 3 3.46 23.27 27.51
CA SER A 3 4.01 22.93 26.21
C SER A 3 5.52 23.17 26.28
N GLU A 4 6.26 22.14 26.67
CA GLU A 4 7.69 22.05 26.41
C GLU A 4 7.91 22.29 24.91
N SER A 5 8.50 23.43 24.56
CA SER A 5 8.78 23.77 23.16
C SER A 5 9.81 22.78 22.64
N ARG A 6 9.43 21.96 21.65
CA ARG A 6 10.32 20.96 21.06
C ARG A 6 11.57 21.65 20.52
N GLY A 7 12.74 21.19 20.94
CA GLY A 7 14.04 21.71 20.49
C GLY A 7 14.23 21.59 18.97
N LYS A 8 15.23 22.28 18.42
CA LYS A 8 15.52 22.26 16.98
C LYS A 8 15.92 20.87 16.50
N GLU A 9 16.65 20.15 17.35
CA GLU A 9 17.10 18.77 17.16
C GLU A 9 15.94 17.81 16.95
N PHE A 10 14.84 18.00 17.69
CA PHE A 10 13.62 17.22 17.50
C PHE A 10 13.10 17.39 16.06
N TRP A 11 13.00 18.62 15.57
CA TRP A 11 12.44 18.90 14.24
C TRP A 11 13.34 18.37 13.12
N ILE A 12 14.65 18.47 13.27
CA ILE A 12 15.61 17.89 12.31
C ILE A 12 15.44 16.36 12.24
N LEU A 13 15.41 15.69 13.40
CA LEU A 13 15.22 14.24 13.45
C LEU A 13 13.85 13.83 12.95
N ALA A 14 12.80 14.59 13.26
CA ALA A 14 11.45 14.32 12.78
C ALA A 14 11.35 14.43 11.26
N ILE A 15 11.95 15.44 10.64
CA ILE A 15 11.98 15.60 9.19
C ILE A 15 12.76 14.46 8.55
N PHE A 16 13.94 14.14 9.08
CA PHE A 16 14.76 13.03 8.58
C PHE A 16 13.98 11.70 8.65
N PHE A 17 13.38 11.41 9.80
CA PHE A 17 12.57 10.22 9.99
C PHE A 17 11.36 10.18 9.06
N ALA A 18 10.65 11.30 8.89
CA ALA A 18 9.52 11.39 7.96
C ALA A 18 9.95 11.12 6.51
N LEU A 19 11.06 11.71 6.06
CA LEU A 19 11.63 11.44 4.74
C LEU A 19 12.03 9.97 4.58
N PHE A 20 12.65 9.39 5.60
CA PHE A 20 12.99 7.97 5.63
C PHE A 20 11.74 7.09 5.47
N VAL A 21 10.66 7.36 6.22
CA VAL A 21 9.40 6.62 6.12
C VAL A 21 8.77 6.78 4.73
N VAL A 22 8.70 8.00 4.20
CA VAL A 22 8.18 8.25 2.84
C VAL A 22 8.98 7.47 1.80
N PHE A 23 10.30 7.46 1.90
CA PHE A 23 11.16 6.73 0.97
C PHE A 23 11.00 5.21 1.12
N LEU A 24 10.98 4.71 2.36
CA LEU A 24 10.77 3.30 2.69
C LEU A 24 9.46 2.77 2.09
N TYR A 25 8.38 3.55 2.21
CA TYR A 25 7.07 3.17 1.68
C TYR A 25 6.83 3.66 0.25
N GLY A 26 7.78 4.36 -0.38
CA GLY A 26 7.68 4.85 -1.75
C GLY A 26 7.31 3.72 -2.74
N PRO A 27 8.07 2.62 -2.81
CA PRO A 27 7.73 1.48 -3.67
C PRO A 27 6.37 0.85 -3.34
N LEU A 28 6.01 0.77 -2.05
CA LEU A 28 4.70 0.23 -1.64
C LEU A 28 3.56 1.13 -2.10
N SER A 29 3.69 2.44 -1.94
CA SER A 29 2.70 3.43 -2.37
C SER A 29 2.53 3.43 -3.89
N ALA A 30 3.61 3.23 -4.65
CA ALA A 30 3.55 3.06 -6.10
C ALA A 30 2.65 1.89 -6.49
N ILE A 31 2.91 0.70 -5.92
CA ILE A 31 2.10 -0.50 -6.19
C ILE A 31 0.64 -0.30 -5.76
N LEU A 32 0.43 0.31 -4.59
CA LEU A 32 -0.92 0.61 -4.08
C LEU A 32 -1.67 1.55 -5.03
N ILE A 33 -1.05 2.62 -5.51
CA ILE A 33 -1.68 3.57 -6.44
C ILE A 33 -1.97 2.90 -7.79
N LEU A 34 -1.01 2.16 -8.35
CA LEU A 34 -1.18 1.45 -9.62
C LEU A 34 -2.25 0.36 -9.55
N SER A 35 -2.53 -0.21 -8.36
CA SER A 35 -3.61 -1.18 -8.18
C SER A 35 -5.02 -0.64 -8.49
N PHE A 36 -5.19 0.70 -8.47
CA PHE A 36 -6.42 1.38 -8.88
C PHE A 36 -6.51 1.60 -10.38
N GLN A 37 -5.67 1.00 -11.20
CA GLN A 37 -5.81 1.12 -12.65
C GLN A 37 -6.83 0.13 -13.21
N GLY A 38 -7.34 0.41 -14.41
CA GLY A 38 -8.20 -0.53 -15.15
C GLY A 38 -7.41 -1.47 -16.08
N PRO A 39 -8.11 -2.29 -16.89
CA PRO A 39 -7.50 -3.15 -17.91
C PRO A 39 -6.60 -2.44 -18.91
N ASN A 40 -6.89 -1.16 -19.18
CA ASN A 40 -6.11 -0.33 -20.10
C ASN A 40 -4.93 0.38 -19.40
N GLY A 41 -4.70 0.11 -18.11
CA GLY A 41 -3.61 0.69 -17.33
C GLY A 41 -2.29 -0.07 -17.48
N GLY A 42 -1.17 0.66 -17.53
CA GLY A 42 0.17 0.08 -17.51
C GLY A 42 0.66 -0.30 -16.11
N LEU A 43 1.88 -0.84 -16.01
CA LEU A 43 2.54 -1.22 -14.75
C LEU A 43 3.45 -0.12 -14.17
N THR A 44 3.49 1.04 -14.82
CA THR A 44 4.38 2.16 -14.45
C THR A 44 3.62 3.47 -14.50
N PHE A 45 4.14 4.48 -13.80
CA PHE A 45 3.66 5.85 -13.91
C PHE A 45 3.96 6.45 -15.30
N PRO A 46 3.14 7.41 -15.78
CA PRO A 46 1.97 7.99 -15.13
C PRO A 46 0.74 7.06 -15.14
N LEU A 47 -0.16 7.26 -14.16
CA LEU A 47 -1.38 6.47 -14.02
C LEU A 47 -2.32 6.71 -15.21
N ASN A 48 -2.82 5.63 -15.81
CA ASN A 48 -3.80 5.65 -16.89
C ASN A 48 -5.20 5.33 -16.36
N GLY A 49 -5.89 6.37 -15.86
CA GLY A 49 -7.24 6.28 -15.31
C GLY A 49 -7.33 5.58 -13.94
N VAL A 50 -8.42 5.83 -13.21
CA VAL A 50 -8.73 5.23 -11.91
C VAL A 50 -9.93 4.30 -12.05
N SER A 51 -9.84 3.10 -11.47
CA SER A 51 -10.80 2.02 -11.60
C SER A 51 -10.73 1.10 -10.38
N ALA A 52 -11.87 0.53 -10.00
CA ALA A 52 -11.97 -0.54 -9.01
C ALA A 52 -12.08 -1.94 -9.66
N HIS A 53 -11.86 -2.04 -10.98
CA HIS A 53 -12.07 -3.28 -11.75
C HIS A 53 -11.33 -4.48 -11.14
N TRP A 54 -10.02 -4.35 -10.89
CA TRP A 54 -9.22 -5.46 -10.34
C TRP A 54 -9.64 -5.87 -8.92
N PHE A 55 -10.10 -4.92 -8.11
CA PHE A 55 -10.65 -5.23 -6.79
C PHE A 55 -11.95 -6.03 -6.89
N GLY A 56 -12.82 -5.69 -7.84
CA GLY A 56 -14.02 -6.49 -8.14
C GLY A 56 -13.66 -7.90 -8.60
N ASN A 57 -12.66 -8.01 -9.49
CA ASN A 57 -12.18 -9.30 -9.96
C ASN A 57 -11.76 -10.22 -8.82
N LEU A 58 -11.26 -9.73 -7.67
CA LEU A 58 -10.86 -10.60 -6.54
C LEU A 58 -11.99 -11.50 -6.02
N PHE A 59 -13.24 -11.10 -6.21
CA PHE A 59 -14.43 -11.84 -5.77
C PHE A 59 -15.05 -12.70 -6.88
N GLU A 60 -14.59 -12.56 -8.12
CA GLU A 60 -15.02 -13.39 -9.24
C GLU A 60 -14.25 -14.71 -9.31
N LYS A 61 -14.69 -15.62 -10.19
CA LYS A 61 -14.01 -16.90 -10.41
C LYS A 61 -12.61 -16.64 -10.99
N GLN A 62 -11.57 -16.82 -10.17
CA GLN A 62 -10.20 -16.56 -10.58
C GLN A 62 -9.69 -17.61 -11.56
N ALA A 63 -8.91 -17.17 -12.55
CA ALA A 63 -8.23 -18.06 -13.50
C ALA A 63 -7.14 -18.93 -12.83
N VAL A 64 -6.63 -18.50 -11.67
CA VAL A 64 -5.47 -19.08 -10.97
C VAL A 64 -5.83 -19.92 -9.73
N GLY A 65 -7.12 -20.15 -9.44
CA GLY A 65 -7.56 -21.04 -8.36
C GLY A 65 -8.28 -20.33 -7.19
N ASP A 66 -8.30 -20.96 -6.01
CA ASP A 66 -9.03 -20.49 -4.82
C ASP A 66 -8.23 -19.44 -4.03
N PHE A 67 -8.34 -18.17 -4.45
CA PHE A 67 -7.70 -17.04 -3.77
C PHE A 67 -8.21 -16.88 -2.33
N GLY A 68 -9.53 -16.92 -2.12
CA GLY A 68 -10.15 -16.74 -0.82
C GLY A 68 -9.75 -17.83 0.19
N GLY A 69 -9.75 -19.09 -0.24
CA GLY A 69 -9.31 -20.21 0.60
C GLY A 69 -7.81 -20.16 0.89
N SER A 70 -6.98 -19.78 -0.09
CA SER A 70 -5.54 -19.59 0.12
C SER A 70 -5.26 -18.46 1.12
N PHE A 71 -5.96 -17.32 1.00
CA PHE A 71 -5.86 -16.21 1.94
C PHE A 71 -6.26 -16.63 3.36
N ARG A 72 -7.40 -17.33 3.52
CA ARG A 72 -7.87 -17.81 4.82
C ARG A 72 -6.88 -18.79 5.46
N ARG A 73 -6.30 -19.70 4.69
CA ARG A 73 -5.29 -20.66 5.18
C ARG A 73 -4.04 -19.92 5.66
N SER A 74 -3.53 -18.98 4.87
CA SER A 74 -2.38 -18.15 5.27
C SER A 74 -2.65 -17.36 6.54
N LEU A 75 -3.86 -16.79 6.68
CA LEU A 75 -4.26 -16.07 7.88
C LEU A 75 -4.34 -16.98 9.10
N MET A 76 -4.92 -18.18 8.96
CA MET A 76 -4.99 -19.16 10.03
C MET A 76 -3.59 -19.58 10.48
N LEU A 77 -2.70 -19.89 9.53
CA LEU A 77 -1.32 -20.25 9.82
C LEU A 77 -0.52 -19.12 10.46
N GLY A 78 -0.81 -17.86 10.15
CA GLY A 78 -0.11 -16.71 10.74
C GLY A 78 -0.55 -16.38 12.17
N ILE A 79 -1.70 -16.89 12.63
CA ILE A 79 -2.22 -16.67 13.99
C ILE A 79 -1.87 -17.84 14.92
N MET A 80 -1.61 -19.03 14.38
CA MET A 80 -1.16 -20.22 15.12
C MET A 80 0.31 -20.12 15.50
#